data_AF-A0A1G6TKP8-F1
#
_entry.id   AF-A0A1G6TKP8-F1
#
_cell.length_a   1.000
_cell.length_b   1.000
_cell.length_c   1.000
_cell.angle_alpha   90.00
_cell.angle_beta   90.00
_cell.angle_gamma   90.00
#
_symmetry.space_group_name_H-M   'P 1'
#
loop_
_entity.id
_entity.type
_entity.pdbx_description
1 polymer ?
#
loop_
_entity_poly.entity_id
_entity_poly.type
_entity_poly.pdbx_seq_one_letter_code
_entity_poly.pdbx_strand_id
1 'polypeptide(L)'
;MRNPSQQRPPTAHRTKPALGVGLVVAACAIAGCSSVSISVVDGSSDTWTVAVADPRFGSEDTCSNDPSVERAFSTADLPSSRLGISLVPGATEDDAHRVATCLQDVLDSGNVTIGRPR
;
A
#
# COMPACT_ATOMS: atom_id res chain seq x y z
N MET A 1 -28.02 -66.32 -7.26
CA MET A 1 -27.62 -66.81 -5.93
C MET A 1 -27.16 -65.62 -5.09
N ARG A 2 -27.87 -65.30 -4.00
CA ARG A 2 -27.50 -64.27 -3.02
C ARG A 2 -26.67 -64.92 -1.91
N ASN A 3 -25.63 -64.25 -1.42
CA ASN A 3 -25.26 -64.35 0.00
C ASN A 3 -24.69 -63.00 0.47
N PRO A 4 -25.25 -62.38 1.53
CA PRO A 4 -24.82 -61.11 2.12
C PRO A 4 -23.82 -61.34 3.27
N SER A 5 -23.53 -60.29 4.07
CA SER A 5 -22.59 -60.18 5.21
C SER A 5 -21.25 -59.58 4.76
N GLN A 6 -20.80 -58.40 5.19
CA GLN A 6 -20.78 -57.84 6.54
C GLN A 6 -20.69 -56.30 6.49
N GLN A 7 -21.26 -55.64 7.51
CA GLN A 7 -21.38 -54.19 7.68
C GLN A 7 -20.24 -53.60 8.56
N ARG A 8 -19.78 -52.38 8.19
CA ARG A 8 -19.25 -51.24 9.00
C ARG A 8 -17.96 -51.40 9.84
N PRO A 9 -17.17 -50.33 10.12
CA PRO A 9 -17.59 -48.96 10.49
C PRO A 9 -16.84 -47.78 9.79
N PRO A 10 -17.30 -46.52 10.01
CA PRO A 10 -16.67 -45.30 9.48
C PRO A 10 -15.54 -44.82 10.38
N THR A 11 -14.42 -44.35 9.82
CA THR A 11 -13.40 -43.63 10.59
C THR A 11 -12.80 -42.46 9.82
N ALA A 12 -13.00 -41.29 10.43
CA ALA A 12 -12.07 -40.18 10.56
C ALA A 12 -11.71 -39.36 9.30
N HIS A 13 -12.42 -38.24 9.17
CA HIS A 13 -11.84 -36.97 8.72
C HIS A 13 -10.48 -36.75 9.40
N ARG A 14 -9.41 -36.73 8.61
CA ARG A 14 -8.11 -36.20 9.03
C ARG A 14 -7.82 -34.93 8.24
N THR A 15 -8.45 -33.86 8.68
CA THR A 15 -8.09 -32.48 8.34
C THR A 15 -6.63 -32.28 8.74
N LYS A 16 -5.75 -32.06 7.77
CA LYS A 16 -4.35 -31.67 8.01
C LYS A 16 -4.31 -30.14 8.10
N PRO A 17 -4.07 -29.53 9.27
CA PRO A 17 -3.62 -28.14 9.31
C PRO A 17 -2.16 -28.13 8.84
N ALA A 18 -1.92 -27.65 7.63
CA ALA A 18 -0.58 -27.27 7.22
C ALA A 18 -0.20 -26.02 8.04
N LEU A 19 0.67 -26.21 9.03
CA LEU A 19 1.47 -25.15 9.63
C LEU A 19 2.23 -24.44 8.50
N GLY A 20 1.71 -23.30 8.06
CA GLY A 20 2.45 -22.34 7.26
C GLY A 20 3.13 -21.34 8.19
N VAL A 21 4.36 -21.65 8.59
CA VAL A 21 5.28 -20.68 9.20
C VAL A 21 5.65 -19.69 8.12
N GLY A 22 5.16 -18.45 8.22
CA GLY A 22 5.40 -17.37 7.27
C GLY A 22 5.94 -16.14 7.98
N LEU A 23 7.27 -16.07 8.06
CA LEU A 23 8.16 -14.91 8.23
C LEU A 23 7.48 -13.56 8.57
N VAL A 24 7.57 -13.13 9.83
CA VAL A 24 7.30 -11.74 10.23
C VAL A 24 8.46 -10.89 9.73
N VAL A 25 8.28 -10.20 8.60
CA VAL A 25 9.20 -9.15 8.17
C VAL A 25 8.95 -7.94 9.05
N ALA A 26 9.79 -7.77 10.06
CA ALA A 26 9.81 -6.55 10.87
C ALA A 26 10.39 -5.41 10.02
N ALA A 27 9.52 -4.59 9.42
CA ALA A 27 9.92 -3.34 8.80
C ALA A 27 10.30 -2.35 9.91
N CYS A 28 11.60 -2.19 10.16
CA CYS A 28 12.14 -1.09 10.95
C CYS A 28 11.98 0.21 10.16
N ALA A 29 10.91 0.96 10.43
CA ALA A 29 10.79 2.34 9.97
C ALA A 29 11.78 3.21 10.77
N ILE A 30 12.81 3.71 10.08
CA ILE A 30 13.72 4.71 10.61
C ILE A 30 12.94 6.03 10.56
N ALA A 31 12.30 6.41 11.66
CA ALA A 31 11.54 7.65 11.75
C ALA A 31 12.49 8.85 11.71
N GLY A 32 12.73 9.40 10.52
CA GLY A 32 13.30 10.74 10.37
C GLY A 32 12.33 11.76 10.97
N CYS A 33 12.85 12.77 11.66
CA CYS A 33 12.06 13.87 12.22
C CYS A 33 11.56 14.83 11.12
N SER A 34 10.89 14.34 10.08
CA SER A 34 10.21 15.16 9.09
C SER A 34 8.89 15.69 9.68
N SER A 35 8.55 16.96 9.45
CA SER A 35 7.26 17.55 9.87
C SER A 35 6.06 17.07 9.03
N VAL A 36 6.29 16.12 8.13
CA VAL A 36 5.36 15.59 7.14
C VAL A 36 4.52 14.49 7.78
N SER A 37 3.20 14.68 7.77
CA SER A 37 2.24 13.67 8.23
C SER A 37 1.74 12.81 7.07
N ILE A 38 1.49 11.52 7.33
CA ILE A 38 0.83 10.60 6.39
C ILE A 38 -0.52 10.20 6.98
N SER A 39 -1.57 10.33 6.18
CA SER A 39 -2.94 9.95 6.53
C SER A 39 -3.50 9.01 5.46
N VAL A 40 -4.39 8.10 5.85
CA VAL A 40 -5.09 7.21 4.90
C VAL A 40 -6.58 7.47 4.98
N VAL A 41 -7.21 7.71 3.83
CA VAL A 41 -8.64 8.02 3.70
C VAL A 41 -9.29 7.15 2.64
N ASP A 42 -10.60 7.02 2.69
CA ASP A 42 -11.35 6.40 1.60
C ASP A 42 -11.33 7.35 0.39
N GLY A 43 -10.76 6.87 -0.71
CA GLY A 43 -10.51 7.68 -1.90
C GLY A 43 -11.71 7.76 -2.83
N SER A 44 -11.50 8.50 -3.91
CA SER A 44 -12.51 8.69 -4.96
C SER A 44 -12.21 7.99 -6.28
N SER A 45 -11.09 7.31 -6.37
CA SER A 45 -10.59 6.65 -7.57
C SER A 45 -10.82 5.14 -7.48
N ASP A 46 -10.72 4.45 -8.62
CA ASP A 46 -10.70 2.98 -8.71
C ASP A 46 -9.27 2.42 -8.47
N THR A 47 -8.31 3.31 -8.25
CA THR A 47 -6.89 3.00 -8.00
C THR A 47 -6.39 3.70 -6.75
N TRP A 48 -5.28 3.21 -6.19
CA TRP A 48 -4.60 3.90 -5.10
C TRP A 48 -4.09 5.26 -5.57
N THR A 49 -4.20 6.25 -4.68
CA THR A 49 -3.71 7.61 -4.94
C THR A 49 -2.89 8.10 -3.76
N VAL A 50 -1.88 8.92 -4.05
CA VAL A 50 -1.11 9.65 -3.04
C VAL A 50 -1.15 11.12 -3.38
N ALA A 51 -1.59 11.96 -2.45
CA ALA A 51 -1.69 13.40 -2.63
C ALA A 51 -0.86 14.11 -1.57
N VAL A 52 -0.31 15.27 -1.92
CA VAL A 52 0.37 16.15 -0.99
C VAL A 52 -0.25 17.53 -1.06
N ALA A 53 -0.67 18.05 0.09
CA ALA A 53 -1.09 19.44 0.25
C ALA A 53 0.09 20.30 0.70
N ASP A 54 0.22 21.47 0.06
CA ASP A 54 1.25 22.50 0.30
C ASP A 54 2.69 21.93 0.34
N PRO A 55 3.11 21.14 -0.68
CA PRO A 55 4.41 20.49 -0.67
C PRO A 55 5.57 21.48 -0.67
N ARG A 56 6.56 21.23 0.20
CA ARG A 56 7.88 21.87 0.17
C ARG A 56 8.93 20.79 0.00
N PHE A 57 9.63 20.80 -1.12
CA PHE A 57 10.67 19.82 -1.42
C PHE A 57 12.02 20.33 -0.91
N GLY A 58 12.71 19.49 -0.14
CA GLY A 58 14.07 19.74 0.32
C GLY A 58 15.14 19.09 -0.56
N SER A 59 14.74 18.24 -1.51
CA SER A 59 15.61 17.54 -2.45
C SER A 59 15.03 17.53 -3.87
N GLU A 60 15.90 17.25 -4.85
CA GLU A 60 15.51 17.07 -6.25
C GLU A 60 15.09 15.62 -6.57
N ASP A 61 15.07 14.73 -5.57
CA ASP A 61 14.72 13.33 -5.76
C ASP A 61 13.25 13.16 -6.15
N THR A 62 12.99 12.24 -7.09
CA THR A 62 11.66 12.07 -7.68
C THR A 62 11.03 10.74 -7.30
N CYS A 63 10.01 10.77 -6.44
CA CYS A 63 9.20 9.59 -6.11
C CYS A 63 8.34 9.06 -7.26
N SER A 64 8.26 9.80 -8.37
CA SER A 64 7.57 9.37 -9.59
C SER A 64 8.24 8.21 -10.33
N ASN A 65 9.47 7.83 -9.95
CA ASN A 65 10.17 6.70 -10.55
C ASN A 65 9.81 5.35 -9.92
N ASP A 66 8.97 5.32 -8.89
CA ASP A 66 8.49 4.07 -8.31
C ASP A 66 7.68 3.27 -9.37
N PRO A 67 7.92 1.95 -9.53
CA PRO A 67 7.27 1.16 -10.56
C PRO A 67 5.74 1.06 -10.42
N SER A 68 5.20 1.39 -9.24
CA SER A 68 3.76 1.45 -9.02
C SER A 68 3.12 2.75 -9.48
N VAL A 69 3.90 3.78 -9.83
CA VAL A 69 3.37 5.09 -10.26
C VAL A 69 2.96 5.03 -11.73
N GLU A 70 1.68 5.32 -11.99
CA GLU A 70 1.17 5.48 -13.36
C GLU A 70 1.35 6.93 -13.83
N ARG A 71 1.02 7.89 -12.96
CA ARG A 71 1.04 9.31 -13.29
C ARG A 71 1.26 10.16 -12.06
N ALA A 72 2.01 11.25 -12.23
CA ALA A 72 2.09 12.35 -11.27
C ALA A 72 1.62 13.65 -11.92
N PHE A 73 0.99 14.52 -11.13
CA PHE A 73 0.55 15.85 -11.55
C PHE A 73 0.76 16.86 -10.42
N SER A 74 1.09 18.10 -10.78
CA SER A 74 1.22 19.21 -9.84
C SER A 74 0.42 20.41 -10.31
N THR A 75 0.05 21.28 -9.37
CA THR A 75 -0.54 22.58 -9.70
C THR A 75 0.55 23.52 -10.21
N ALA A 76 0.17 24.41 -11.13
CA ALA A 76 1.09 25.31 -11.84
C ALA A 76 1.36 26.64 -11.10
N ASP A 77 1.00 26.74 -9.82
CA ASP A 77 1.37 27.84 -8.94
C ASP A 77 2.81 27.69 -8.43
N LEU A 78 3.42 28.82 -8.05
CA LEU A 78 4.78 28.87 -7.51
C LEU A 78 4.74 29.47 -6.09
N PRO A 79 5.06 28.69 -5.05
CA PRO A 79 5.27 27.23 -5.02
C PRO A 79 3.97 26.45 -5.36
N SER A 80 4.09 25.19 -5.82
CA SER A 80 2.91 24.35 -6.06
C SER A 80 2.16 24.12 -4.75
N SER A 81 0.84 24.33 -4.74
CA SER A 81 -0.02 24.03 -3.59
C SER A 81 -0.48 22.58 -3.52
N ARG A 82 -0.41 21.81 -4.61
CA ARG A 82 -0.79 20.39 -4.62
C ARG A 82 0.11 19.55 -5.52
N LEU A 83 0.39 18.34 -5.04
CA LEU A 83 0.90 17.21 -5.81
C LEU A 83 -0.13 16.07 -5.74
N GLY A 84 -0.34 15.37 -6.84
CA GLY A 84 -1.10 14.13 -6.86
C GLY A 84 -0.41 13.06 -7.68
N ILE A 85 -0.50 11.82 -7.21
CA ILE A 85 0.08 10.63 -7.81
C ILE A 85 -1.03 9.57 -7.88
N SER A 86 -1.21 9.00 -9.06
CA SER A 86 -2.06 7.84 -9.28
C SER A 86 -1.18 6.62 -9.48
N LEU A 87 -1.52 5.52 -8.80
CA LEU A 87 -0.83 4.25 -8.98
C LEU A 87 -1.48 3.41 -10.08
N VAL A 88 -0.67 2.51 -10.66
CA VAL A 88 -1.11 1.57 -11.68
C VAL A 88 -2.25 0.68 -11.18
N PRO A 89 -3.15 0.22 -12.06
CA PRO A 89 -4.15 -0.78 -11.71
C PRO A 89 -3.50 -2.05 -11.13
N GLY A 90 -4.02 -2.54 -10.01
CA GLY A 90 -3.47 -3.69 -9.29
C GLY A 90 -2.37 -3.35 -8.29
N ALA A 91 -1.97 -2.08 -8.16
CA ALA A 91 -1.15 -1.62 -7.04
C ALA A 91 -1.81 -1.94 -5.69
N THR A 92 -0.97 -2.18 -4.69
CA THR A 92 -1.36 -2.58 -3.34
C THR A 92 -1.30 -1.43 -2.35
N GLU A 93 -1.83 -1.64 -1.14
CA GLU A 93 -1.67 -0.71 -0.03
C GLU A 93 -0.18 -0.44 0.29
N ASP A 94 0.65 -1.50 0.26
CA ASP A 94 2.09 -1.40 0.50
C ASP A 94 2.79 -0.53 -0.56
N ASP A 95 2.33 -0.57 -1.81
CA ASP A 95 2.85 0.31 -2.87
C ASP A 95 2.52 1.79 -2.59
N ALA A 96 1.29 2.07 -2.17
CA ALA A 96 0.88 3.42 -1.79
C ALA A 96 1.66 3.94 -0.58
N HIS A 97 1.88 3.09 0.42
CA HIS A 97 2.73 3.44 1.55
C HIS A 97 4.18 3.68 1.15
N ARG A 98 4.75 2.86 0.27
CA ARG A 98 6.12 3.05 -0.23
C ARG A 98 6.29 4.40 -0.93
N VAL A 99 5.35 4.78 -1.80
CA VAL A 99 5.36 6.09 -2.46
C VAL A 99 5.18 7.23 -1.45
N ALA A 100 4.28 7.08 -0.48
CA ALA A 100 4.07 8.08 0.57
C ALA A 100 5.29 8.26 1.47
N THR A 101 5.99 7.17 1.81
CA THR A 101 7.25 7.22 2.57
C THR A 101 8.37 7.88 1.77
N CYS A 102 8.50 7.57 0.48
CA CYS A 102 9.42 8.30 -0.39
C CYS A 102 9.14 9.82 -0.34
N LEU A 103 7.86 10.21 -0.45
CA LEU A 103 7.47 11.62 -0.38
C LEU A 103 7.84 12.24 0.97
N GLN A 104 7.65 11.52 2.07
CA GLN A 104 8.04 11.96 3.41
C GLN A 104 9.54 12.22 3.54
N ASP A 105 10.39 11.42 2.86
CA ASP A 105 11.84 11.57 2.89
C ASP A 105 12.34 12.78 2.07
N VAL A 106 11.62 13.17 1.00
CA VAL A 106 12.04 14.27 0.10
C VAL A 106 11.40 15.62 0.44
N LEU A 107 10.35 15.63 1.27
CA LEU A 107 9.61 16.83 1.66
C LEU A 107 10.17 17.44 2.96
N ASP A 108 10.45 18.75 2.94
CA ASP A 108 10.71 19.54 4.14
C ASP A 108 9.41 19.75 4.96
N SER A 109 8.29 19.91 4.27
CA SER A 109 6.96 20.05 4.88
C SER A 109 5.83 19.72 3.89
N GLY A 110 4.67 19.36 4.44
CA GLY A 110 3.45 19.09 3.69
C GLY A 110 2.59 18.06 4.41
N ASN A 111 1.38 17.82 3.89
CA ASN A 111 0.52 16.75 4.39
C ASN A 111 0.28 15.72 3.30
N VAL A 112 0.72 14.48 3.53
CA VAL A 112 0.55 13.36 2.61
C VAL A 112 -0.74 12.63 2.95
N THR A 113 -1.55 12.35 1.93
CA THR A 113 -2.77 11.57 2.05
C THR A 113 -2.75 10.43 1.05
N ILE A 114 -2.93 9.21 1.54
CA ILE A 114 -3.16 8.01 0.74
C ILE A 114 -4.68 7.83 0.60
N GLY A 115 -5.18 7.80 -0.63
CA GLY A 115 -6.57 7.51 -0.94
C GLY A 115 -6.75 6.06 -1.36
N ARG A 116 -7.60 5.31 -0.63
CA ARG A 116 -7.98 3.93 -0.99
C ARG A 116 -8.81 3.90 -2.27
N PRO A 117 -8.69 2.86 -3.11
CA PRO A 117 -9.66 2.57 -4.16
C PRO A 117 -11.07 2.41 -3.58
N ARG A 118 -12.10 2.75 -4.36
CA ARG A 118 -13.51 2.49 -4.03
C ARG A 118 -13.96 1.07 -4.34
#